data_AF-A0A504Z478-F1
#
_entry.id   AF-A0A504Z478-F1
#
_cell.length_a   1.000
_cell.length_b   1.000
_cell.length_c   1.000
_cell.angle_alpha   90.00
_cell.angle_beta   90.00
_cell.angle_gamma   90.00
#
_symmetry.space_group_name_H-M   'P 1'
#
loop_
_entity.id
_entity.type
_entity.pdbx_description
1 polymer ?
#
loop_
_entity_poly.entity_id
_entity_poly.type
_entity_poly.pdbx_seq_one_letter_code
_entity_poly.pdbx_strand_id
1 'polypeptide(L)'
;MTRCVWPVNLLHHSVRGWMHPRTLGLIVIGDEILNGKVEETNSRIVCKAASPLGLKLMKITAIPDDVNVIAREVHEFMNRFDVVITSGGIGPTHDDVTFEGIAQALDEETYTHPELLHVIETFFGFTSSETTPNDPRLRLARVPQSCELVYGIDCFTGRQSFYPVVKVHNVYALPGVPNLFRTGFGMIKEHLRDTRVKFYTRSVYVTRNETEIAGFLSALADKYSPDVSIGSYPAFHNSYYRVLVTLDSQNEGVLEEAHKEALAHLGSDIIDYEPNPVRRSAECVYELATKPTDLGRRVLEAIQTIEKALDQYTLDQIVIGFNGGKDCTAHSSFSHAVSSEAQSGCTKLRSGREQGLSIGMQQTVGISCARI
;
A
#
# COMPACT_ATOMS: atom_id res chain seq x y z
N MET A 1 -44.17 17.97 12.16
CA MET A 1 -43.02 17.09 11.87
C MET A 1 -42.67 17.25 10.40
N THR A 2 -41.75 18.16 10.13
CA THR A 2 -41.38 18.64 8.81
C THR A 2 -40.51 17.60 8.11
N ARG A 3 -41.02 17.02 7.02
CA ARG A 3 -40.26 16.14 6.11
C ARG A 3 -39.24 16.99 5.35
N CYS A 4 -37.96 16.84 5.65
CA CYS A 4 -36.88 17.31 4.78
C CYS A 4 -36.75 16.34 3.61
N VAL A 5 -37.35 16.70 2.48
CA VAL A 5 -37.14 16.04 1.19
C VAL A 5 -35.90 16.68 0.56
N TRP A 6 -34.80 15.95 0.47
CA TRP A 6 -33.65 16.38 -0.33
C TRP A 6 -33.97 16.15 -1.81
N PRO A 7 -33.88 17.17 -2.68
CA PRO A 7 -34.07 16.96 -4.11
C PRO A 7 -32.87 16.24 -4.70
N VAL A 8 -33.11 15.08 -5.32
CA VAL A 8 -32.17 14.38 -6.18
C VAL A 8 -32.07 15.16 -7.49
N ASN A 9 -31.11 16.08 -7.58
CA ASN A 9 -30.74 16.69 -8.85
C ASN A 9 -29.58 15.92 -9.48
N LEU A 10 -29.93 14.92 -10.28
CA LEU A 10 -29.11 14.44 -11.38
C LEU A 10 -29.05 15.54 -12.45
N LEU A 11 -28.03 16.39 -12.37
CA LEU A 11 -27.67 17.31 -13.45
C LEU A 11 -26.27 16.99 -13.93
N HIS A 12 -26.20 16.12 -14.94
CA HIS A 12 -25.07 16.04 -15.85
C HIS A 12 -25.01 17.35 -16.65
N HIS A 13 -24.30 18.34 -16.13
CA HIS A 13 -23.86 19.50 -16.91
C HIS A 13 -22.36 19.42 -17.13
N SER A 14 -21.98 19.13 -18.38
CA SER A 14 -20.62 19.27 -18.85
C SER A 14 -20.22 20.75 -18.80
N VAL A 15 -19.37 21.11 -17.85
CA VAL A 15 -18.72 22.42 -17.80
C VAL A 15 -17.24 22.18 -17.48
N ARG A 16 -16.38 22.45 -18.46
CA ARG A 16 -14.90 22.46 -18.40
C ARG A 16 -14.24 21.15 -17.95
N GLY A 17 -13.76 20.35 -18.91
CA GLY A 17 -12.48 19.61 -18.95
C GLY A 17 -11.87 18.90 -17.72
N TRP A 18 -12.57 18.77 -16.60
CA TRP A 18 -12.09 18.18 -15.37
C TRP A 18 -12.75 16.82 -15.20
N MET A 19 -11.96 15.76 -15.35
CA MET A 19 -12.43 14.41 -15.05
C MET A 19 -12.38 14.20 -13.54
N HIS A 20 -13.55 14.02 -12.93
CA HIS A 20 -13.60 13.71 -11.50
C HIS A 20 -13.05 12.30 -11.25
N PRO A 21 -12.12 12.14 -10.30
CA PRO A 21 -11.57 10.84 -9.94
C PRO A 21 -12.69 9.99 -9.35
N ARG A 22 -12.69 8.69 -9.68
CA ARG A 22 -13.57 7.75 -8.98
C ARG A 22 -13.27 7.76 -7.49
N THR A 23 -14.34 7.78 -6.71
CA THR A 23 -14.31 7.83 -5.25
C THR A 23 -14.23 6.42 -4.67
N LEU A 24 -13.44 6.27 -3.60
CA LEU A 24 -13.23 5.02 -2.89
C LEU A 24 -13.63 5.19 -1.43
N GLY A 25 -14.40 4.25 -0.89
CA GLY A 25 -14.67 4.09 0.53
C GLY A 25 -14.10 2.78 1.06
N LEU A 26 -13.58 2.80 2.29
CA LEU A 26 -13.11 1.60 3.00
C LEU A 26 -13.90 1.40 4.29
N ILE A 27 -14.41 0.20 4.50
CA ILE A 27 -15.05 -0.24 5.75
C ILE A 27 -14.18 -1.31 6.37
N VAL A 28 -13.60 -1.03 7.53
CA VAL A 28 -12.88 -1.99 8.37
C VAL A 28 -13.87 -2.60 9.35
N ILE A 29 -13.94 -3.93 9.40
CA ILE A 29 -14.89 -4.70 10.20
C ILE A 29 -14.08 -5.59 11.13
N GLY A 30 -14.27 -5.44 12.43
CA GLY A 30 -13.54 -6.23 13.43
C GLY A 30 -13.61 -5.61 14.83
N ASP A 31 -14.20 -6.34 15.78
CA ASP A 31 -14.22 -5.94 17.19
C ASP A 31 -12.82 -5.80 17.79
N GLU A 32 -11.86 -6.62 17.35
CA GLU A 32 -10.45 -6.58 17.75
C GLU A 32 -9.74 -5.30 17.31
N ILE A 33 -10.23 -4.65 16.25
CA ILE A 33 -9.76 -3.34 15.82
C ILE A 33 -10.31 -2.27 16.78
N LEU A 34 -11.61 -2.33 17.08
CA LEU A 34 -12.26 -1.34 17.94
C LEU A 34 -11.80 -1.40 19.41
N ASN A 35 -11.46 -2.60 19.91
CA ASN A 35 -10.95 -2.78 21.27
C ASN A 35 -9.42 -2.68 21.36
N GLY A 36 -8.72 -2.43 20.24
CA GLY A 36 -7.28 -2.20 20.21
C GLY A 36 -6.41 -3.44 20.45
N LYS A 37 -6.96 -4.66 20.33
CA LYS A 37 -6.17 -5.90 20.42
C LYS A 37 -5.28 -6.11 19.20
N VAL A 38 -5.70 -5.62 18.04
CA VAL A 38 -4.96 -5.71 16.79
C VAL A 38 -4.77 -4.32 16.21
N GLU A 39 -3.55 -4.04 15.76
CA GLU A 39 -3.26 -2.80 15.04
C GLU A 39 -3.85 -2.87 13.62
N GLU A 40 -4.70 -1.89 13.29
CA GLU A 40 -5.28 -1.79 11.95
C GLU A 40 -4.22 -1.27 10.97
N THR A 41 -3.88 -2.09 9.97
CA THR A 41 -2.82 -1.78 9.00
C THR A 41 -3.28 -1.87 7.53
N ASN A 42 -4.48 -2.38 7.28
CA ASN A 42 -5.02 -2.57 5.94
C ASN A 42 -5.42 -1.24 5.31
N SER A 43 -5.97 -0.31 6.09
CA SER A 43 -6.28 1.04 5.59
C SER A 43 -5.06 1.73 5.00
N ARG A 44 -3.88 1.55 5.60
CA ARG A 44 -2.63 2.12 5.08
C ARG A 44 -2.29 1.60 3.69
N ILE A 45 -2.60 0.33 3.40
CA ILE A 45 -2.40 -0.26 2.07
C ILE A 45 -3.29 0.45 1.04
N VAL A 46 -4.57 0.64 1.38
CA VAL A 46 -5.54 1.32 0.51
C VAL A 46 -5.18 2.79 0.31
N CYS A 47 -4.85 3.52 1.37
CA CYS A 47 -4.43 4.92 1.33
C CYS A 47 -3.24 5.15 0.39
N LYS A 48 -2.23 4.26 0.43
CA LYS A 48 -1.05 4.37 -0.44
C LYS A 48 -1.36 4.03 -1.90
N ALA A 49 -2.34 3.16 -2.14
CA ALA A 49 -2.64 2.65 -3.47
C ALA A 49 -3.68 3.46 -4.23
N ALA A 50 -4.56 4.21 -3.55
CA ALA A 50 -5.65 4.96 -4.18
C ALA A 50 -5.16 5.92 -5.28
N SER A 51 -4.25 6.84 -4.94
CA SER A 51 -3.76 7.83 -5.92
C SER A 51 -3.03 7.21 -7.11
N PRO A 52 -2.10 6.23 -6.95
CA PRO A 52 -1.51 5.52 -8.08
C PRO A 52 -2.50 4.74 -8.97
N LEU A 53 -3.70 4.43 -8.45
CA LEU A 53 -4.78 3.79 -9.20
C LEU A 53 -5.72 4.80 -9.86
N GLY A 54 -5.51 6.11 -9.69
CA GLY A 54 -6.41 7.13 -10.20
C GLY A 54 -7.71 7.26 -9.39
N LEU A 55 -7.71 6.78 -8.13
CA LEU A 55 -8.84 6.84 -7.22
C LEU A 55 -8.63 7.88 -6.12
N LYS A 56 -9.73 8.45 -5.64
CA LYS A 56 -9.74 9.33 -4.46
C LYS A 56 -10.39 8.62 -3.29
N LEU A 57 -9.60 8.23 -2.29
CA LEU A 57 -10.13 7.69 -1.04
C LEU A 57 -10.83 8.80 -0.25
N MET A 58 -12.12 8.61 0.06
CA MET A 58 -12.99 9.64 0.63
C MET A 58 -13.34 9.42 2.10
N LYS A 59 -13.53 8.16 2.53
CA LYS A 59 -13.92 7.80 3.89
C LYS A 59 -13.34 6.43 4.24
N ILE A 60 -12.82 6.33 5.47
CA ILE A 60 -12.52 5.06 6.13
C ILE A 60 -13.37 5.00 7.38
N THR A 61 -14.06 3.88 7.62
CA THR A 61 -14.75 3.61 8.89
C THR A 61 -14.26 2.30 9.48
N ALA A 62 -14.29 2.21 10.81
CA ALA A 62 -14.10 0.97 11.55
C ALA A 62 -15.39 0.68 12.33
N ILE A 63 -15.93 -0.52 12.18
CA ILE A 63 -17.23 -0.93 12.74
C ILE A 63 -17.15 -2.33 13.36
N PRO A 64 -18.03 -2.67 14.32
CA PRO A 64 -18.05 -3.98 14.96
C PRO A 64 -18.55 -5.08 14.00
N ASP A 65 -18.31 -6.34 14.40
CA ASP A 65 -18.83 -7.54 13.75
C ASP A 65 -20.34 -7.74 14.03
N ASP A 66 -21.16 -6.77 13.60
CA ASP A 66 -22.62 -6.79 13.73
C ASP A 66 -23.29 -6.62 12.37
N VAL A 67 -24.16 -7.57 12.01
CA VAL A 67 -24.84 -7.62 10.71
C VAL A 67 -25.59 -6.33 10.40
N ASN A 68 -26.32 -5.76 11.38
CA ASN A 68 -27.13 -4.55 11.14
C ASN A 68 -26.25 -3.31 10.97
N VAL A 69 -25.15 -3.24 11.71
CA VAL A 69 -24.18 -2.14 11.57
C VAL A 69 -23.48 -2.22 10.22
N ILE A 70 -23.00 -3.41 9.83
CA ILE A 70 -22.38 -3.63 8.52
C ILE A 70 -23.36 -3.30 7.41
N ALA A 71 -24.60 -3.80 7.49
CA ALA A 71 -25.62 -3.54 6.46
C ALA A 71 -25.87 -2.05 6.25
N ARG A 72 -26.01 -1.28 7.34
CA ARG A 72 -26.22 0.16 7.28
C ARG A 72 -25.01 0.88 6.67
N GLU A 73 -23.80 0.55 7.08
CA GLU A 73 -22.58 1.21 6.59
C GLU A 73 -22.32 0.87 5.12
N VAL A 74 -22.49 -0.40 4.73
CA VAL A 74 -22.39 -0.85 3.34
C VAL A 74 -23.42 -0.13 2.47
N HIS A 75 -24.68 -0.06 2.92
CA HIS A 75 -25.74 0.65 2.18
C HIS A 75 -25.42 2.15 2.02
N GLU A 76 -24.88 2.81 3.05
CA GLU A 76 -24.43 4.21 2.92
C GLU A 76 -23.28 4.32 1.91
N PHE A 77 -22.25 3.48 2.03
CA PHE A 77 -21.05 3.56 1.22
C PHE A 77 -21.31 3.27 -0.26
N MET A 78 -22.10 2.22 -0.56
CA MET A 78 -22.39 1.83 -1.93
C MET A 78 -23.11 2.93 -2.71
N ASN A 79 -23.91 3.76 -2.04
CA ASN A 79 -24.63 4.88 -2.63
C ASN A 79 -23.80 6.16 -2.73
N ARG A 80 -22.73 6.28 -1.94
CA ARG A 80 -21.89 7.49 -1.86
C ARG A 80 -20.59 7.41 -2.65
N PHE A 81 -20.07 6.22 -2.90
CA PHE A 81 -18.76 6.01 -3.49
C PHE A 81 -18.81 5.10 -4.72
N ASP A 82 -17.94 5.36 -5.70
CA ASP A 82 -17.87 4.57 -6.94
C ASP A 82 -17.30 3.16 -6.68
N VAL A 83 -16.46 3.02 -5.65
CA VAL A 83 -15.85 1.77 -5.20
C VAL A 83 -15.92 1.69 -3.69
N VAL A 84 -16.31 0.54 -3.16
CA VAL A 84 -16.31 0.24 -1.73
C VAL A 84 -15.45 -1.00 -1.49
N ILE A 85 -14.59 -0.95 -0.49
CA ILE A 85 -13.82 -2.10 -0.03
C ILE A 85 -14.20 -2.39 1.40
N THR A 86 -14.48 -3.64 1.74
CA THR A 86 -14.55 -4.08 3.14
C THR A 86 -13.27 -4.82 3.51
N SER A 87 -12.88 -4.78 4.79
CA SER A 87 -11.75 -5.51 5.34
C SER A 87 -12.18 -6.18 6.64
N GLY A 88 -12.23 -7.52 6.65
CA GLY A 88 -12.59 -8.30 7.84
C GLY A 88 -13.96 -8.99 7.74
N GLY A 89 -14.22 -9.89 8.70
CA GLY A 89 -15.49 -10.59 8.89
C GLY A 89 -15.90 -11.58 7.77
N ILE A 90 -14.94 -12.14 7.00
CA ILE A 90 -15.21 -13.10 5.91
C ILE A 90 -14.56 -14.49 6.12
N GLY A 91 -14.06 -14.76 7.32
CA GLY A 91 -13.51 -16.06 7.68
C GLY A 91 -14.60 -17.12 8.02
N PRO A 92 -14.17 -18.26 8.58
CA PRO A 92 -15.07 -19.37 8.89
C PRO A 92 -15.73 -19.26 10.27
N THR A 93 -15.40 -18.27 11.10
CA THR A 93 -15.90 -18.21 12.48
C THR A 93 -17.32 -17.61 12.53
N HIS A 94 -17.91 -17.59 13.73
CA HIS A 94 -19.33 -17.24 13.92
C HIS A 94 -19.56 -15.71 13.95
N ASP A 95 -18.51 -14.98 14.29
CA ASP A 95 -18.36 -13.53 14.24
C ASP A 95 -18.01 -13.03 12.83
N ASP A 96 -17.57 -13.89 11.91
CA ASP A 96 -17.43 -13.53 10.50
C ASP A 96 -18.81 -13.41 9.84
N VAL A 97 -19.33 -12.18 9.80
CA VAL A 97 -20.71 -11.86 9.35
C VAL A 97 -20.77 -10.78 8.25
N THR A 98 -19.65 -10.47 7.60
CA THR A 98 -19.58 -9.42 6.57
C THR A 98 -20.46 -9.74 5.36
N PHE A 99 -20.53 -11.00 4.91
CA PHE A 99 -21.38 -11.37 3.79
C PHE A 99 -22.86 -11.28 4.14
N GLU A 100 -23.26 -11.69 5.35
CA GLU A 100 -24.61 -11.50 5.86
C GLU A 100 -24.98 -10.01 5.92
N GLY A 101 -24.07 -9.16 6.38
CA GLY A 101 -24.27 -7.70 6.40
C GLY A 101 -24.42 -7.10 5.00
N ILE A 102 -23.59 -7.51 4.03
CA ILE A 102 -23.68 -7.07 2.64
C ILE A 102 -25.02 -7.51 2.01
N ALA A 103 -25.44 -8.77 2.23
CA ALA A 103 -26.70 -9.28 1.73
C ALA A 103 -27.90 -8.50 2.32
N GLN A 104 -27.88 -8.24 3.63
CA GLN A 104 -28.92 -7.44 4.29
C GLN A 104 -28.96 -5.98 3.80
N ALA A 105 -27.81 -5.40 3.41
CA ALA A 105 -27.77 -4.04 2.82
C ALA A 105 -28.54 -3.92 1.49
N LEU A 106 -28.69 -5.04 0.79
CA LEU A 106 -29.29 -5.18 -0.54
C LEU A 106 -30.67 -5.85 -0.50
N ASP A 107 -31.17 -6.19 0.69
CA ASP A 107 -32.42 -6.93 0.89
C ASP A 107 -32.41 -8.30 0.17
N GLU A 108 -31.28 -9.00 0.20
CA GLU A 108 -31.12 -10.35 -0.36
C GLU A 108 -30.62 -11.37 0.67
N GLU A 109 -30.71 -12.66 0.34
CA GLU A 109 -30.22 -13.75 1.18
C GLU A 109 -28.79 -14.16 0.81
N THR A 110 -28.09 -14.80 1.74
CA THR A 110 -26.84 -15.51 1.42
C THR A 110 -27.13 -16.93 0.95
N TYR A 111 -26.36 -17.42 -0.01
CA TYR A 111 -26.46 -18.78 -0.52
C TYR A 111 -25.08 -19.40 -0.68
N THR A 112 -25.02 -20.73 -0.72
CA THR A 112 -23.76 -21.45 -0.98
C THR A 112 -23.45 -21.39 -2.47
N HIS A 113 -22.41 -20.64 -2.84
CA HIS A 113 -21.99 -20.50 -4.23
C HIS A 113 -21.27 -21.77 -4.70
N PRO A 114 -21.76 -22.49 -5.73
CA PRO A 114 -21.20 -23.80 -6.12
C PRO A 114 -19.71 -23.75 -6.51
N GLU A 115 -19.30 -22.73 -7.26
CA GLU A 115 -17.89 -22.57 -7.65
C GLU A 115 -16.98 -22.29 -6.45
N LEU A 116 -17.40 -21.40 -5.54
CA LEU A 116 -16.63 -21.09 -4.34
C LEU A 116 -16.58 -22.31 -3.41
N LEU A 117 -17.67 -23.07 -3.29
CA LEU A 117 -17.68 -24.34 -2.56
C LEU A 117 -16.63 -25.30 -3.11
N HIS A 118 -16.54 -25.45 -4.44
CA HIS A 118 -15.53 -26.30 -5.06
C HIS A 118 -14.09 -25.83 -4.77
N VAL A 119 -13.85 -24.52 -4.77
CA VAL A 119 -12.58 -23.91 -4.36
C VAL A 119 -12.26 -24.28 -2.90
N ILE A 120 -13.21 -24.15 -1.99
CA ILE A 120 -13.05 -24.50 -0.57
C ILE A 120 -12.77 -25.99 -0.38
N GLU A 121 -13.55 -26.86 -1.02
CA GLU A 121 -13.37 -28.32 -0.99
C GLU A 121 -11.96 -28.73 -1.44
N THR A 122 -11.51 -28.15 -2.56
CA THR A 122 -10.17 -28.42 -3.10
C THR A 122 -9.07 -27.88 -2.20
N PHE A 123 -9.24 -26.68 -1.66
CA PHE A 123 -8.23 -26.03 -0.82
C PHE A 123 -8.01 -26.77 0.51
N PHE A 124 -9.10 -27.23 1.14
CA PHE A 124 -9.05 -27.92 2.43
C PHE A 124 -9.03 -29.45 2.32
N GLY A 125 -9.16 -30.00 1.11
CA GLY A 125 -9.12 -31.44 0.85
C GLY A 125 -10.28 -32.21 1.47
N PHE A 126 -11.51 -31.75 1.30
CA PHE A 126 -12.73 -32.44 1.78
C PHE A 126 -13.87 -32.37 0.77
N THR A 127 -14.87 -33.23 0.94
CA THR A 127 -16.12 -33.18 0.17
C THR A 127 -17.26 -32.69 1.06
N SER A 128 -18.06 -31.73 0.60
CA SER A 128 -19.21 -31.20 1.35
C SER A 128 -20.27 -32.26 1.69
N SER A 129 -20.38 -33.34 0.92
CA SER A 129 -21.27 -34.48 1.20
C SER A 129 -20.80 -35.33 2.39
N GLU A 130 -19.53 -35.23 2.77
CA GLU A 130 -18.92 -36.01 3.86
C GLU A 130 -18.86 -35.20 5.17
N THR A 131 -19.23 -33.92 5.13
CA THR A 131 -19.21 -33.03 6.30
C THR A 131 -20.60 -32.82 6.89
N THR A 132 -20.63 -32.37 8.14
CA THR A 132 -21.88 -31.97 8.78
C THR A 132 -22.37 -30.63 8.20
N PRO A 133 -23.68 -30.38 8.11
CA PRO A 133 -24.21 -29.10 7.63
C PRO A 133 -23.70 -27.85 8.38
N ASN A 134 -23.24 -28.01 9.63
CA ASN A 134 -22.69 -26.94 10.47
C ASN A 134 -21.15 -26.82 10.40
N ASP A 135 -20.50 -27.42 9.42
CA ASP A 135 -19.05 -27.30 9.28
C ASP A 135 -18.65 -25.84 9.01
N PRO A 136 -17.76 -25.23 9.84
CA PRO A 136 -17.33 -23.85 9.68
C PRO A 136 -16.77 -23.52 8.30
N ARG A 137 -16.14 -24.49 7.62
CA ARG A 137 -15.55 -24.29 6.29
C ARG A 137 -16.60 -23.98 5.23
N LEU A 138 -17.82 -24.51 5.38
CA LEU A 138 -18.91 -24.24 4.44
C LEU A 138 -19.37 -22.79 4.49
N ARG A 139 -19.14 -22.07 5.61
CA ARG A 139 -19.44 -20.63 5.72
C ARG A 139 -18.65 -19.80 4.72
N LEU A 140 -17.42 -20.20 4.41
CA LEU A 140 -16.57 -19.50 3.44
C LEU A 140 -17.15 -19.51 2.01
N ALA A 141 -18.08 -20.42 1.71
CA ALA A 141 -18.77 -20.50 0.43
C ALA A 141 -20.16 -19.82 0.45
N ARG A 142 -20.61 -19.33 1.61
CA ARG A 142 -21.89 -18.62 1.76
C ARG A 142 -21.70 -17.14 1.47
N VAL A 143 -22.23 -16.69 0.35
CA VAL A 143 -22.05 -15.33 -0.17
C VAL A 143 -23.39 -14.73 -0.59
N PRO A 144 -23.49 -13.40 -0.77
CA PRO A 144 -24.72 -12.75 -1.22
C PRO A 144 -25.13 -13.23 -2.63
N GLN A 145 -26.43 -13.29 -2.92
CA GLN A 145 -26.97 -13.80 -4.19
C GLN A 145 -26.48 -13.05 -5.43
N SER A 146 -26.29 -11.74 -5.33
CA SER A 146 -25.87 -10.89 -6.45
C SER A 146 -24.34 -10.84 -6.65
N CYS A 147 -23.59 -11.77 -6.03
CA CYS A 147 -22.14 -11.73 -6.06
C CYS A 147 -21.52 -12.15 -7.41
N GLU A 148 -20.33 -11.60 -7.67
CA GLU A 148 -19.42 -11.94 -8.75
C GLU A 148 -18.09 -12.38 -8.15
N LEU A 149 -17.52 -13.48 -8.66
CA LEU A 149 -16.19 -13.94 -8.25
C LEU A 149 -15.11 -13.30 -9.12
N VAL A 150 -14.23 -12.51 -8.50
CA VAL A 150 -13.13 -11.81 -9.18
C VAL A 150 -11.83 -12.56 -8.94
N TYR A 151 -11.33 -13.22 -9.98
CA TYR A 151 -10.00 -13.83 -9.98
C TYR A 151 -8.95 -12.84 -10.47
N GLY A 152 -7.73 -12.99 -9.96
CA GLY A 152 -6.60 -12.16 -10.35
C GLY A 152 -5.28 -12.86 -10.05
N ILE A 153 -4.19 -12.12 -10.21
CA ILE A 153 -2.85 -12.63 -9.96
C ILE A 153 -2.49 -12.37 -8.51
N ASP A 154 -2.02 -13.41 -7.81
CA ASP A 154 -1.45 -13.26 -6.49
C ASP A 154 -0.11 -12.52 -6.59
N CYS A 155 -0.02 -11.37 -5.92
CA CYS A 155 1.16 -10.53 -5.96
C CYS A 155 2.42 -11.15 -5.34
N PHE A 156 2.28 -12.18 -4.50
CA PHE A 156 3.43 -12.87 -3.89
C PHE A 156 3.97 -13.99 -4.78
N THR A 157 3.09 -14.75 -5.42
CA THR A 157 3.49 -15.92 -6.23
C THR A 157 3.59 -15.62 -7.72
N GLY A 158 2.99 -14.51 -8.20
CA GLY A 158 2.91 -14.16 -9.61
C GLY A 158 2.04 -15.10 -10.44
N ARG A 159 1.27 -15.99 -9.79
CA ARG A 159 0.38 -16.96 -10.43
C ARG A 159 -1.07 -16.54 -10.25
N GLN A 160 -1.95 -17.13 -11.05
CA GLN A 160 -3.39 -16.95 -10.86
C GLN A 160 -3.78 -17.42 -9.44
N SER A 161 -4.43 -16.53 -8.68
CA SER A 161 -4.93 -16.86 -7.36
C SER A 161 -5.99 -17.95 -7.48
N PHE A 162 -5.85 -18.97 -6.63
CA PHE A 162 -6.84 -20.02 -6.51
C PHE A 162 -8.13 -19.54 -5.84
N TYR A 163 -8.01 -18.57 -4.93
CA TYR A 163 -9.13 -18.02 -4.17
C TYR A 163 -9.58 -16.68 -4.78
N PRO A 164 -10.88 -16.49 -5.12
CA PRO A 164 -11.40 -15.26 -5.71
C PRO A 164 -11.68 -14.17 -4.65
N VAL A 165 -11.76 -12.92 -5.09
CA VAL A 165 -12.37 -11.84 -4.31
C VAL A 165 -13.86 -11.80 -4.63
N VAL A 166 -14.71 -11.80 -3.61
CA VAL A 166 -16.16 -11.69 -3.78
C VAL A 166 -16.51 -10.21 -3.96
N LYS A 167 -17.15 -9.91 -5.08
CA LYS A 167 -17.63 -8.57 -5.43
C LYS A 167 -19.15 -8.58 -5.47
N VAL A 168 -19.78 -7.56 -4.90
CA VAL A 168 -21.23 -7.37 -4.96
C VAL A 168 -21.50 -5.93 -5.38
N HIS A 169 -22.05 -5.72 -6.58
CA HIS A 169 -22.14 -4.38 -7.19
C HIS A 169 -20.80 -3.63 -7.21
N ASN A 170 -20.65 -2.54 -6.45
CA ASN A 170 -19.41 -1.77 -6.30
C ASN A 170 -18.63 -2.10 -5.01
N VAL A 171 -19.05 -3.12 -4.27
CA VAL A 171 -18.44 -3.55 -3.00
C VAL A 171 -17.52 -4.74 -3.23
N TYR A 172 -16.27 -4.63 -2.78
CA TYR A 172 -15.27 -5.70 -2.83
C TYR A 172 -14.99 -6.18 -1.40
N ALA A 173 -15.28 -7.44 -1.12
CA ALA A 173 -15.09 -8.01 0.21
C ALA A 173 -13.70 -8.64 0.34
N LEU A 174 -12.89 -8.13 1.26
CA LEU A 174 -11.51 -8.57 1.49
C LEU A 174 -11.31 -9.06 2.93
N PRO A 175 -10.39 -10.01 3.15
CA PRO A 175 -10.13 -10.57 4.48
C PRO A 175 -9.43 -9.56 5.40
N GLY A 176 -9.63 -9.71 6.72
CA GLY A 176 -9.00 -8.84 7.72
C GLY A 176 -7.51 -9.12 7.93
N VAL A 177 -7.06 -10.36 7.68
CA VAL A 177 -5.65 -10.75 7.85
C VAL A 177 -4.77 -9.99 6.84
N PRO A 178 -3.75 -9.22 7.28
CA PRO A 178 -3.03 -8.28 6.40
C PRO A 178 -2.38 -8.89 5.15
N ASN A 179 -1.84 -10.11 5.26
CA ASN A 179 -1.23 -10.79 4.10
C ASN A 179 -2.29 -11.18 3.07
N LEU A 180 -3.43 -11.71 3.52
CA LEU A 180 -4.53 -12.08 2.65
C LEU A 180 -5.19 -10.84 2.04
N PHE A 181 -5.36 -9.77 2.84
CA PHE A 181 -5.86 -8.49 2.36
C PHE A 181 -4.97 -7.95 1.22
N ARG A 182 -3.64 -8.00 1.39
CA ARG A 182 -2.70 -7.56 0.36
C ARG A 182 -2.81 -8.38 -0.92
N THR A 183 -2.96 -9.70 -0.81
CA THR A 183 -3.18 -10.58 -1.97
C THR A 183 -4.46 -10.23 -2.70
N GLY A 184 -5.60 -10.23 -1.99
CA GLY A 184 -6.90 -9.93 -2.61
C GLY A 184 -6.97 -8.52 -3.18
N PHE A 185 -6.43 -7.53 -2.45
CA PHE A 185 -6.35 -6.16 -2.96
C PHE A 185 -5.48 -6.11 -4.21
N GLY A 186 -4.35 -6.82 -4.21
CA GLY A 186 -3.47 -6.98 -5.38
C GLY A 186 -4.21 -7.51 -6.62
N MET A 187 -5.09 -8.48 -6.45
CA MET A 187 -5.89 -9.07 -7.54
C MET A 187 -6.85 -8.05 -8.17
N ILE A 188 -7.47 -7.19 -7.36
CA ILE A 188 -8.47 -6.23 -7.86
C ILE A 188 -7.87 -4.92 -8.35
N LYS A 189 -6.60 -4.60 -8.05
CA LYS A 189 -5.96 -3.32 -8.40
C LYS A 189 -6.17 -2.91 -9.85
N GLU A 190 -5.96 -3.82 -10.80
CA GLU A 190 -6.07 -3.50 -12.22
C GLU A 190 -7.53 -3.30 -12.68
N HIS A 191 -8.49 -3.94 -12.01
CA HIS A 191 -9.93 -3.65 -12.21
C HIS A 191 -10.31 -2.26 -11.67
N LEU A 192 -9.63 -1.82 -10.61
CA LEU A 192 -9.87 -0.53 -9.98
C LEU A 192 -9.12 0.64 -10.63
N ARG A 193 -8.11 0.36 -11.45
CA ARG A 193 -7.25 1.38 -12.06
C ARG A 193 -8.02 2.25 -13.06
N ASP A 194 -7.94 3.57 -12.91
CA ASP A 194 -8.33 4.55 -13.92
C ASP A 194 -7.08 5.25 -14.46
N THR A 195 -6.64 4.87 -15.67
CA THR A 195 -5.41 5.40 -16.29
C THR A 195 -5.56 6.85 -16.78
N ARG A 196 -6.79 7.37 -16.84
CA ARG A 196 -7.08 8.72 -17.30
C ARG A 196 -6.86 9.76 -16.20
N VAL A 197 -6.89 9.32 -14.94
CA VAL A 197 -6.68 10.16 -13.77
C VAL A 197 -5.28 9.94 -13.25
N LYS A 198 -4.52 11.02 -13.11
CA LYS A 198 -3.19 11.01 -12.50
C LYS A 198 -3.15 11.99 -11.34
N PHE A 199 -2.47 11.59 -10.29
CA PHE A 199 -2.17 12.45 -9.15
C PHE A 199 -0.66 12.64 -9.10
N TYR A 200 -0.25 13.88 -8.95
CA TYR A 200 1.12 14.31 -8.87
C TYR A 200 1.38 14.88 -7.49
N THR A 201 2.50 14.49 -6.90
CA THR A 201 2.94 14.96 -5.58
C THR A 201 4.35 15.52 -5.71
N ARG A 202 4.60 16.66 -5.06
CA ARG A 202 5.93 17.21 -4.79
C ARG A 202 6.09 17.41 -3.31
N SER A 203 7.29 17.16 -2.81
CA SER A 203 7.59 17.20 -1.38
C SER A 203 8.86 17.98 -1.14
N VAL A 204 8.86 18.81 -0.10
CA VAL A 204 10.00 19.64 0.30
C VAL A 204 10.22 19.49 1.79
N TYR A 205 11.47 19.22 2.19
CA TYR A 205 11.86 19.15 3.60
C TYR A 205 12.47 20.48 4.02
N VAL A 206 11.99 21.03 5.14
CA VAL A 206 12.27 22.41 5.56
C VAL A 206 12.82 22.43 6.99
N THR A 207 13.84 23.26 7.25
CA THR A 207 14.48 23.46 8.57
C THR A 207 13.76 24.44 9.49
N ARG A 208 12.83 25.23 8.97
CA ARG A 208 12.04 26.20 9.73
C ARG A 208 10.85 25.57 10.43
N ASN A 209 10.37 26.22 11.48
CA ASN A 209 9.15 25.79 12.18
C ASN A 209 7.91 26.00 11.32
N GLU A 210 6.88 25.20 11.56
CA GLU A 210 5.59 25.33 10.88
C GLU A 210 4.97 26.72 11.07
N THR A 211 5.02 27.28 12.28
CA THR A 211 4.48 28.62 12.59
C THR A 211 5.11 29.73 11.77
N GLU A 212 6.36 29.55 11.35
CA GLU A 212 7.09 30.54 10.57
C GLU A 212 6.75 30.51 9.08
N ILE A 213 6.36 29.34 8.56
CA ILE A 213 6.03 29.14 7.15
C ILE A 213 4.52 29.10 6.90
N ALA A 214 3.68 28.94 7.94
CA ALA A 214 2.23 28.78 7.82
C ALA A 214 1.55 29.94 7.07
N GLY A 215 1.96 31.18 7.30
CA GLY A 215 1.39 32.35 6.60
C GLY A 215 1.68 32.32 5.09
N PHE A 216 2.89 31.93 4.72
CA PHE A 216 3.26 31.74 3.31
C PHE A 216 2.49 30.56 2.69
N LEU A 217 2.43 29.42 3.36
CA LEU A 217 1.71 28.24 2.86
C LEU A 217 0.21 28.52 2.67
N SER A 218 -0.38 29.32 3.55
CA SER A 218 -1.78 29.74 3.42
C SER A 218 -1.99 30.62 2.19
N ALA A 219 -1.13 31.63 1.98
CA ALA A 219 -1.20 32.48 0.80
C ALA A 219 -0.97 31.69 -0.51
N LEU A 220 -0.07 30.70 -0.49
CA LEU A 220 0.18 29.82 -1.62
C LEU A 220 -1.03 28.91 -1.90
N ALA A 221 -1.65 28.36 -0.86
CA ALA A 221 -2.85 27.54 -0.98
C ALA A 221 -4.03 28.35 -1.53
N ASP A 222 -4.25 29.57 -1.05
CA ASP A 222 -5.32 30.46 -1.55
C ASP A 222 -5.11 30.83 -3.02
N LYS A 223 -3.85 31.05 -3.43
CA LYS A 223 -3.50 31.40 -4.81
C LYS A 223 -3.76 30.27 -5.80
N TYR A 224 -3.43 29.03 -5.41
CA TYR A 224 -3.53 27.85 -6.27
C TYR A 224 -4.79 27.00 -6.01
N SER A 225 -5.73 27.49 -5.20
CA SER A 225 -7.01 26.84 -4.94
C SER A 225 -7.94 26.95 -6.17
N PRO A 226 -8.65 25.88 -6.58
CA PRO A 226 -8.74 24.55 -5.98
C PRO A 226 -7.77 23.51 -6.58
N ASP A 227 -6.84 23.93 -7.43
CA ASP A 227 -6.05 23.04 -8.29
C ASP A 227 -4.91 22.34 -7.53
N VAL A 228 -4.35 22.95 -6.49
CA VAL A 228 -3.26 22.40 -5.68
C VAL A 228 -3.67 22.32 -4.21
N SER A 229 -3.55 21.13 -3.64
CA SER A 229 -3.67 20.89 -2.20
C SER A 229 -2.29 20.97 -1.56
N ILE A 230 -2.15 21.76 -0.50
CA ILE A 230 -0.88 21.94 0.21
C ILE A 230 -1.04 21.41 1.63
N GLY A 231 -0.11 20.55 2.05
CA GLY A 231 -0.04 20.00 3.41
C GLY A 231 1.29 20.34 4.08
N SER A 232 1.24 20.55 5.40
CA SER A 232 2.43 20.69 6.26
C SER A 232 2.39 19.63 7.37
N TYR A 233 3.54 18.98 7.58
CA TYR A 233 3.70 17.90 8.55
C TYR A 233 4.94 18.15 9.41
N PRO A 234 4.79 18.68 10.64
CA PRO A 234 5.92 18.93 11.53
C PRO A 234 6.53 17.62 12.04
N ALA A 235 7.86 17.58 12.11
CA ALA A 235 8.64 16.48 12.64
C ALA A 235 9.36 16.92 13.92
N PHE A 236 8.80 16.55 15.08
CA PHE A 236 9.30 17.00 16.39
C PHE A 236 10.62 16.34 16.83
N HIS A 237 10.90 15.12 16.36
CA HIS A 237 12.05 14.32 16.80
C HIS A 237 13.03 14.02 15.67
N ASN A 238 13.11 14.89 14.66
CA ASN A 238 14.02 14.73 13.53
C ASN A 238 15.14 15.78 13.59
N SER A 239 16.39 15.32 13.54
CA SER A 239 17.57 16.20 13.58
C SER A 239 17.89 16.85 12.23
N TYR A 240 17.31 16.37 11.13
CA TYR A 240 17.60 16.82 9.78
C TYR A 240 16.61 17.89 9.33
N TYR A 241 15.30 17.68 9.48
CA TYR A 241 14.28 18.64 9.06
C TYR A 241 13.23 18.85 10.15
N ARG A 242 12.50 19.97 10.08
CA ARG A 242 11.45 20.32 11.04
C ARG A 242 10.05 20.21 10.46
N VAL A 243 9.87 20.47 9.18
CA VAL A 243 8.56 20.34 8.51
C VAL A 243 8.73 19.68 7.15
N LEU A 244 7.87 18.71 6.84
CA LEU A 244 7.64 18.21 5.49
C LEU A 244 6.46 18.98 4.89
N VAL A 245 6.68 19.65 3.77
CA VAL A 245 5.63 20.28 2.98
C VAL A 245 5.33 19.41 1.77
N THR A 246 4.06 19.10 1.52
CA THR A 246 3.63 18.36 0.33
C THR A 246 2.68 19.22 -0.50
N LEU A 247 2.81 19.13 -1.81
CA LEU A 247 1.94 19.74 -2.79
C LEU A 247 1.36 18.62 -3.66
N ASP A 248 0.04 18.53 -3.73
CA ASP A 248 -0.69 17.49 -4.45
C ASP A 248 -1.62 18.13 -5.49
N SER A 249 -1.61 17.63 -6.73
CA SER A 249 -2.50 18.11 -7.79
C SER A 249 -2.80 17.03 -8.84
N GLN A 250 -3.88 17.22 -9.58
CA GLN A 250 -4.15 16.46 -10.81
C GLN A 250 -3.51 17.10 -12.06
N ASN A 251 -3.07 18.36 -11.96
CA ASN A 251 -2.44 19.09 -13.06
C ASN A 251 -0.95 19.30 -12.77
N GLU A 252 -0.11 18.57 -13.50
CA GLU A 252 1.35 18.64 -13.36
C GLU A 252 1.91 20.04 -13.62
N GLY A 253 1.37 20.78 -14.60
CA GLY A 253 1.87 22.11 -14.94
C GLY A 253 1.69 23.12 -13.80
N VAL A 254 0.47 23.19 -13.24
CA VAL A 254 0.15 24.08 -12.12
C VAL A 254 0.90 23.67 -10.87
N LEU A 255 1.07 22.36 -10.64
CA LEU A 255 1.86 21.84 -9.53
C LEU A 255 3.32 22.28 -9.61
N GLU A 256 3.94 22.22 -10.79
CA GLU A 256 5.33 22.64 -10.97
C GLU A 256 5.50 24.15 -10.77
N GLU A 257 4.52 24.96 -11.17
CA GLU A 257 4.54 26.41 -10.88
C GLU A 257 4.47 26.68 -9.37
N ALA A 258 3.52 26.06 -8.67
CA ALA A 258 3.37 26.19 -7.22
C ALA A 258 4.61 25.69 -6.47
N HIS A 259 5.16 24.56 -6.92
CA HIS A 259 6.39 23.99 -6.36
C HIS A 259 7.58 24.91 -6.57
N LYS A 260 7.76 25.49 -7.77
CA LYS A 260 8.84 26.45 -8.04
C LYS A 260 8.73 27.71 -7.17
N GLU A 261 7.53 28.20 -6.93
CA GLU A 261 7.30 29.34 -6.03
C GLU A 261 7.62 28.99 -4.57
N ALA A 262 7.22 27.79 -4.11
CA ALA A 262 7.62 27.27 -2.82
C ALA A 262 9.14 27.17 -2.67
N LEU A 263 9.84 26.65 -3.69
CA LEU A 263 11.30 26.56 -3.70
C LEU A 263 11.96 27.95 -3.65
N ALA A 264 11.43 28.92 -4.40
CA ALA A 264 11.97 30.28 -4.44
C ALA A 264 11.81 31.00 -3.10
N HIS A 265 10.69 30.79 -2.39
CA HIS A 265 10.45 31.42 -1.10
C HIS A 265 11.23 30.77 0.04
N LEU A 266 11.28 29.43 0.08
CA LEU A 266 11.97 28.68 1.13
C LEU A 266 13.50 28.69 0.95
N GLY A 267 14.00 28.83 -0.28
CA GLY A 267 15.40 29.08 -0.58
C GLY A 267 16.37 28.14 0.14
N SER A 268 17.20 28.70 1.03
CA SER A 268 18.23 27.96 1.78
C SER A 268 17.69 27.09 2.92
N ASP A 269 16.41 27.20 3.26
CA ASP A 269 15.80 26.42 4.34
C ASP A 269 15.45 24.98 3.91
N ILE A 270 15.60 24.69 2.62
CA ILE A 270 15.31 23.40 2.02
C ILE A 270 16.48 22.46 2.22
N ILE A 271 16.18 21.23 2.65
CA ILE A 271 17.16 20.16 2.78
C ILE A 271 16.87 19.07 1.76
N ASP A 272 17.93 18.60 1.13
CA ASP A 272 17.93 17.33 0.41
C ASP A 272 17.93 16.18 1.44
N TYR A 273 16.75 15.61 1.65
CA TYR A 273 16.52 14.55 2.63
C TYR A 273 15.92 13.33 1.94
N GLU A 274 16.63 12.20 2.03
CA GLU A 274 16.15 10.91 1.55
C GLU A 274 15.47 10.17 2.72
N PRO A 275 14.13 10.05 2.73
CA PRO A 275 13.40 9.41 3.83
C PRO A 275 13.64 7.90 3.92
N ASN A 276 14.13 7.25 2.85
CA ASN A 276 14.47 5.83 2.89
C ASN A 276 15.83 5.58 2.22
N PRO A 277 16.95 5.89 2.91
CA PRO A 277 18.28 5.80 2.33
C PRO A 277 18.68 4.35 2.02
N VAL A 278 18.14 3.37 2.75
CA VAL A 278 18.42 1.94 2.55
C VAL A 278 17.84 1.45 1.23
N ARG A 279 16.64 1.90 0.85
CA ARG A 279 15.98 1.42 -0.39
C ARG A 279 16.81 1.70 -1.65
N ARG A 280 17.51 2.82 -1.70
CA ARG A 280 18.34 3.23 -2.85
C ARG A 280 19.82 3.00 -2.64
N SER A 281 20.24 2.51 -1.47
CA SER A 281 21.66 2.42 -1.13
C SER A 281 22.43 1.52 -2.11
N ALA A 282 21.81 0.43 -2.58
CA ALA A 282 22.43 -0.47 -3.56
C ALA A 282 22.74 0.25 -4.87
N GLU A 283 21.73 0.86 -5.49
CA GLU A 283 21.85 1.65 -6.71
C GLU A 283 22.91 2.75 -6.56
N CYS A 284 22.85 3.54 -5.47
CA CYS A 284 23.81 4.62 -5.24
C CYS A 284 25.25 4.13 -5.07
N VAL A 285 25.46 2.97 -4.43
CA VAL A 285 26.78 2.36 -4.24
C VAL A 285 27.36 1.89 -5.58
N TYR A 286 26.57 1.21 -6.40
CA TYR A 286 27.01 0.75 -7.72
C TYR A 286 27.19 1.91 -8.70
N GLU A 287 26.31 2.92 -8.69
CA GLU A 287 26.51 4.16 -9.44
C GLU A 287 27.84 4.85 -9.06
N LEU A 288 28.15 4.91 -7.76
CA LEU A 288 29.42 5.48 -7.29
C LEU A 288 30.62 4.66 -7.80
N ALA A 289 30.51 3.33 -7.83
CA ALA A 289 31.55 2.42 -8.33
C ALA A 289 31.85 2.61 -9.82
N THR A 290 30.85 3.00 -10.62
CA THR A 290 31.03 3.23 -12.07
C THR A 290 31.69 4.58 -12.40
N LYS A 291 31.73 5.52 -11.47
CA LYS A 291 32.34 6.84 -11.70
C LYS A 291 33.86 6.70 -11.81
N PRO A 292 34.52 7.28 -12.84
CA PRO A 292 35.98 7.22 -13.04
C PRO A 292 36.73 8.16 -12.08
N THR A 293 36.49 7.98 -10.78
CA THR A 293 37.07 8.77 -9.69
C THR A 293 37.87 7.85 -8.77
N ASP A 294 38.78 8.40 -7.97
CA ASP A 294 39.54 7.59 -6.99
C ASP A 294 38.61 6.90 -6.00
N LEU A 295 37.57 7.61 -5.55
CA LEU A 295 36.52 7.05 -4.70
C LEU A 295 35.77 5.90 -5.39
N GLY A 296 35.36 6.08 -6.65
CA GLY A 296 34.66 5.03 -7.41
C GLY A 296 35.48 3.75 -7.55
N ARG A 297 36.79 3.86 -7.82
CA ARG A 297 37.69 2.69 -7.86
C ARG A 297 37.77 1.96 -6.53
N ARG A 298 37.93 2.69 -5.42
CA ARG A 298 37.97 2.10 -4.07
C ARG A 298 36.66 1.43 -3.69
N VAL A 299 35.53 2.04 -4.05
CA VAL A 299 34.19 1.48 -3.82
C VAL A 299 34.03 0.19 -4.64
N LEU A 300 34.47 0.17 -5.90
CA LEU A 300 34.45 -1.02 -6.73
C LEU A 300 35.30 -2.16 -6.14
N GLU A 301 36.52 -1.86 -5.68
CA GLU A 301 37.38 -2.85 -5.01
C GLU A 301 36.74 -3.41 -3.72
N ALA A 302 36.07 -2.55 -2.94
CA ALA A 302 35.34 -2.97 -1.74
C ALA A 302 34.15 -3.88 -2.07
N ILE A 303 33.35 -3.53 -3.08
CA ILE A 303 32.23 -4.35 -3.59
C ILE A 303 32.75 -5.73 -4.02
N GLN A 304 33.79 -5.76 -4.87
CA GLN A 304 34.38 -7.01 -5.36
C GLN A 304 34.93 -7.89 -4.24
N THR A 305 35.39 -7.30 -3.14
CA THR A 305 35.88 -8.03 -1.97
C THR A 305 34.72 -8.71 -1.23
N ILE A 306 33.59 -8.02 -1.09
CA ILE A 306 32.37 -8.57 -0.46
C ILE A 306 31.74 -9.64 -1.36
N GLU A 307 31.70 -9.43 -2.67
CA GLU A 307 31.23 -10.43 -3.65
C GLU A 307 32.06 -11.72 -3.57
N LYS A 308 33.39 -11.61 -3.55
CA LYS A 308 34.27 -12.78 -3.36
C LYS A 308 34.02 -13.52 -2.05
N ALA A 309 33.64 -12.81 -0.98
CA ALA A 309 33.27 -13.44 0.27
C ALA A 309 31.94 -14.19 0.17
N LEU A 310 30.94 -13.61 -0.50
CA LEU A 310 29.64 -14.26 -0.74
C LEU A 310 29.71 -15.44 -1.70
N ASP A 311 30.70 -15.47 -2.60
CA ASP A 311 31.00 -16.63 -3.44
C ASP A 311 31.60 -17.81 -2.62
N GLN A 312 32.24 -17.52 -1.48
CA GLN A 312 32.93 -18.51 -0.64
C GLN A 312 32.13 -18.96 0.58
N TYR A 313 31.28 -18.09 1.11
CA TYR A 313 30.57 -18.28 2.37
C TYR A 313 29.08 -17.97 2.19
N THR A 314 28.23 -18.77 2.83
CA THR A 314 26.80 -18.48 2.88
C THR A 314 26.53 -17.30 3.83
N LEU A 315 25.37 -16.63 3.69
CA LEU A 315 25.05 -15.44 4.48
C LEU A 315 25.06 -15.70 6.01
N ASP A 316 24.74 -16.91 6.44
CA ASP A 316 24.80 -17.35 7.84
C ASP A 316 26.23 -17.54 8.36
N GLN A 317 27.23 -17.60 7.48
CA GLN A 317 28.65 -17.75 7.82
C GLN A 317 29.40 -16.42 7.84
N ILE A 318 28.77 -15.32 7.41
CA ILE A 318 29.38 -14.00 7.33
C ILE A 318 28.91 -13.13 8.49
N VAL A 319 29.87 -12.56 9.23
CA VAL A 319 29.60 -11.60 10.30
C VAL A 319 30.22 -10.26 9.93
N ILE A 320 29.39 -9.20 9.95
CA ILE A 320 29.84 -7.83 9.73
C ILE A 320 30.05 -7.18 11.10
N GLY A 321 31.31 -6.88 11.43
CA GLY A 321 31.66 -6.16 12.64
C GLY A 321 31.32 -4.68 12.52
N PHE A 322 30.56 -4.15 13.49
CA PHE A 322 30.20 -2.73 13.55
C PHE A 322 30.69 -2.11 14.86
N ASN A 323 31.65 -1.19 14.78
CA ASN A 323 32.21 -0.51 15.95
C ASN A 323 31.67 0.94 16.13
N GLY A 324 30.66 1.35 15.37
CA GLY A 324 30.09 2.70 15.40
C GLY A 324 30.87 3.76 14.61
N GLY A 325 31.99 3.40 13.97
CA GLY A 325 32.76 4.31 13.12
C GLY A 325 32.08 4.64 11.79
N LYS A 326 32.48 5.78 11.19
CA LYS A 326 32.04 6.18 9.84
C LYS A 326 32.40 5.12 8.79
N ASP A 327 33.58 4.53 8.92
CA ASP A 327 34.07 3.49 8.00
C ASP A 327 33.22 2.22 8.08
N CYS A 328 32.79 1.81 9.28
CA CYS A 328 31.87 0.69 9.46
C CYS A 328 30.47 0.97 8.90
N THR A 329 30.05 2.23 8.89
CA THR A 329 28.76 2.64 8.29
C THR A 329 28.82 2.52 6.76
N ALA A 330 29.94 2.92 6.14
CA ALA A 330 30.17 2.72 4.72
C ALA A 330 30.23 1.22 4.38
N HIS A 331 30.94 0.42 5.18
CA HIS A 331 31.02 -1.03 5.00
C HIS A 331 29.64 -1.70 5.07
N SER A 332 28.81 -1.33 6.05
CA SER A 332 27.43 -1.83 6.18
C SER A 332 26.59 -1.50 4.93
N SER A 333 26.76 -0.30 4.38
CA SER A 333 26.06 0.12 3.15
C SER A 333 26.50 -0.70 1.93
N PHE A 334 27.80 -1.00 1.81
CA PHE A 334 28.33 -1.86 0.74
C PHE A 334 27.85 -3.30 0.88
N SER A 335 27.90 -3.88 2.09
CA SER A 335 27.42 -5.23 2.32
C SER A 335 25.93 -5.38 2.06
N HIS A 336 25.13 -4.39 2.45
CA HIS A 336 23.71 -4.35 2.11
C HIS A 336 23.49 -4.28 0.60
N ALA A 337 24.21 -3.40 -0.10
CA ALA A 337 24.13 -3.26 -1.55
C ALA A 337 24.37 -4.60 -2.27
N VAL A 338 25.49 -5.26 -1.98
CA VAL A 338 25.87 -6.53 -2.63
C VAL A 338 24.90 -7.65 -2.28
N SER A 339 24.48 -7.76 -1.02
CA SER A 339 23.53 -8.79 -0.59
C SER A 339 22.17 -8.60 -1.23
N SER A 340 21.72 -7.35 -1.38
CA SER A 340 20.45 -7.03 -2.03
C SER A 340 20.45 -7.36 -3.53
N GLU A 341 21.55 -7.12 -4.25
CA GLU A 341 21.68 -7.55 -5.66
C GLU A 341 21.73 -9.07 -5.80
N ALA A 342 22.47 -9.76 -4.92
CA ALA A 342 22.53 -11.22 -4.92
C ALA A 342 21.15 -11.86 -4.71
N GLN A 343 20.31 -11.27 -3.87
CA GLN A 343 18.93 -11.72 -3.61
C GLN A 343 17.95 -11.35 -4.73
N SER A 344 18.18 -10.23 -5.43
CA SER A 344 17.28 -9.72 -6.47
C SER A 344 17.42 -10.44 -7.82
N GLY A 345 18.46 -11.28 -7.99
CA GLY A 345 18.73 -11.99 -9.25
C GLY A 345 18.99 -11.06 -10.45
N CYS A 346 19.22 -9.76 -10.21
CA CYS A 346 19.39 -8.78 -11.28
C CYS A 346 20.81 -8.86 -11.84
N THR A 347 20.98 -9.57 -12.94
CA THR A 347 22.25 -9.78 -13.66
C THR A 347 22.74 -8.52 -14.41
N LYS A 348 22.14 -7.34 -14.23
CA LYS A 348 22.36 -6.17 -15.10
C LYS A 348 23.75 -5.52 -14.97
N LEU A 349 24.51 -5.81 -13.92
CA LEU A 349 25.91 -5.36 -13.78
C LEU A 349 26.93 -6.51 -13.70
N ARG A 350 26.47 -7.77 -13.75
CA ARG A 350 27.34 -8.95 -13.90
C ARG A 350 27.77 -9.14 -15.36
N SER A 351 28.40 -8.13 -15.97
CA SER A 351 29.04 -8.32 -17.26
C SER A 351 30.33 -9.13 -17.05
N GLY A 352 30.24 -10.46 -17.13
CA GLY A 352 31.45 -11.26 -17.28
C GLY A 352 31.45 -12.76 -16.95
N ARG A 353 30.35 -13.41 -16.51
CA ARG A 353 30.38 -14.89 -16.30
C ARG A 353 29.06 -15.57 -16.63
N GLU A 354 29.16 -16.60 -17.47
CA GLU A 354 28.12 -17.57 -17.78
C GLU A 354 27.82 -18.49 -16.59
N GLN A 355 26.61 -19.07 -16.62
CA GLN A 355 26.11 -20.27 -15.93
C GLN A 355 25.44 -20.11 -14.55
N GLY A 356 24.10 -20.04 -14.60
CA GLY A 356 23.17 -21.04 -14.07
C GLY A 356 23.21 -21.40 -12.58
N LEU A 357 22.19 -20.99 -11.83
CA LEU A 357 21.46 -21.82 -10.85
C LEU A 357 20.31 -21.03 -10.22
N SER A 358 19.10 -21.60 -10.27
CA SER A 358 17.90 -21.09 -9.57
C SER A 358 17.85 -21.66 -8.16
N ILE A 359 17.70 -20.83 -7.12
CA ILE A 359 17.30 -21.29 -5.78
C ILE A 359 16.32 -20.29 -5.17
N GLY A 360 15.25 -20.84 -4.58
CA GLY A 360 14.06 -20.15 -4.10
C GLY A 360 14.23 -19.36 -2.81
N MET A 361 13.29 -18.43 -2.68
CA MET A 361 13.08 -17.42 -1.66
C MET A 361 12.60 -18.00 -0.31
N GLN A 362 13.19 -17.54 0.80
CA GLN A 362 12.52 -17.11 2.04
C GLN A 362 13.57 -16.87 3.13
N GLN A 363 13.68 -15.63 3.65
CA GLN A 363 13.53 -15.30 5.07
C GLN A 363 14.10 -13.91 5.42
N THR A 364 13.38 -13.28 6.33
CA THR A 364 13.55 -11.98 6.97
C THR A 364 14.87 -11.88 7.72
N VAL A 365 15.69 -10.85 7.45
CA VAL A 365 16.91 -10.59 8.23
C VAL A 365 16.60 -9.63 9.37
N GLY A 366 16.54 -10.19 10.59
CA GLY A 366 16.65 -9.43 11.83
C GLY A 366 18.11 -9.11 12.12
N ILE A 367 18.43 -7.83 12.31
CA ILE A 367 19.74 -7.40 12.80
C ILE A 367 19.80 -7.74 14.29
N SER A 368 20.47 -8.84 14.63
CA SER A 368 20.79 -9.17 16.02
C SER A 368 22.06 -8.43 16.44
N CYS A 369 21.89 -7.42 17.31
CA CYS A 369 23.00 -6.73 17.93
C CYS A 369 23.52 -7.58 19.10
N ALA A 370 24.49 -8.45 18.87
CA ALA A 370 25.22 -9.11 19.94
C ALA A 370 26.22 -8.10 20.55
N ARG A 371 25.96 -7.70 21.81
CA ARG A 371 26.94 -7.01 22.66
C ARG A 371 28.08 -7.97 22.99
N ILE A 372 29.30 -7.64 22.58
CA ILE A 372 30.55 -7.89 23.36
C ILE A 372 31.47 -6.70 23.13
#